data_AF-A0A955JK85-F1
#
_entry.id   AF-A0A955JK85-F1
#
_cell.length_a   1.000
_cell.length_b   1.000
_cell.length_c   1.000
_cell.angle_alpha   90.00
_cell.angle_beta   90.00
_cell.angle_gamma   90.00
#
_symmetry.space_group_name_H-M   'P 1'
#
loop_
_entity.id
_entity.type
_entity.pdbx_description
1 polymer ?
#
loop_
_entity_poly.entity_id
_entity_poly.type
_entity_poly.pdbx_seq_one_letter_code
_entity_poly.pdbx_strand_id
1 'polypeptide(L)'
;MEDLQRRADELKKSVIDALGRIGYEKLLGQKQELDAQVAEPDFWQDSDTAQKISKEQADLDKRLQPWTELKHQIDEALELIGLGDDAMK
;
A
#
# COMPACT_ATOMS: atom_id res chain seq x y z
N MET A 1 -7.86 -10.64 25.71
CA MET A 1 -7.74 -9.54 24.72
C MET A 1 -6.33 -8.99 24.66
N GLU A 2 -5.65 -8.77 25.79
CA GLU A 2 -4.24 -8.32 25.82
C GLU A 2 -3.28 -9.16 24.95
N ASP A 3 -3.43 -10.50 24.95
CA ASP A 3 -2.60 -11.37 24.10
C ASP A 3 -2.87 -11.21 22.60
N LEU A 4 -4.11 -10.88 22.21
CA LEU A 4 -4.49 -10.65 20.83
C LEU A 4 -3.98 -9.29 20.34
N GLN A 5 -4.11 -8.26 21.18
CA GLN A 5 -3.57 -6.92 20.91
C GLN A 5 -2.05 -6.96 20.73
N ARG A 6 -1.33 -7.64 21.64
CA ARG A 6 0.13 -7.79 21.55
C ARG A 6 0.57 -8.45 20.23
N ARG A 7 -0.11 -9.53 19.81
CA ARG A 7 0.17 -10.23 18.55
C ARG A 7 -0.11 -9.34 17.33
N ALA A 8 -1.20 -8.58 17.36
CA ALA A 8 -1.53 -7.65 16.28
C ALA A 8 -0.48 -6.53 16.15
N ASP A 9 0.01 -6.00 17.28
CA ASP A 9 1.08 -5.00 17.29
C ASP A 9 2.42 -5.56 16.77
N GLU A 10 2.78 -6.79 17.13
CA GLU A 10 3.96 -7.49 16.61
C GLU A 10 3.86 -7.72 15.09
N LEU A 11 2.67 -8.07 14.61
CA LEU A 11 2.41 -8.25 13.20
C LEU A 11 2.50 -6.92 12.45
N LYS A 12 1.95 -5.83 13.00
CA LYS A 12 2.09 -4.47 12.43
C LYS A 12 3.54 -4.07 12.29
N LYS A 13 4.36 -4.27 13.33
CA LYS A 13 5.80 -3.99 13.27
C LYS A 13 6.49 -4.78 12.17
N SER A 14 6.21 -6.08 12.08
CA SER A 14 6.77 -6.96 11.05
C SER A 14 6.38 -6.51 9.63
N VAL A 15 5.14 -6.05 9.43
CA VAL A 15 4.68 -5.49 8.15
C VAL A 15 5.42 -4.18 7.84
N ILE A 16 5.52 -3.25 8.79
CA ILE A 16 6.25 -1.98 8.61
C ILE A 16 7.72 -2.24 8.23
N ASP A 17 8.38 -3.18 8.90
CA ASP A 17 9.76 -3.56 8.59
C ASP A 17 9.88 -4.14 7.18
N ALA A 18 8.93 -4.99 6.77
CA ALA A 18 8.90 -5.54 5.41
C ALA A 18 8.69 -4.45 4.36
N LEU A 19 7.77 -3.50 4.60
CA LEU A 19 7.54 -2.33 3.74
C LEU A 19 8.80 -1.47 3.60
N GLY A 20 9.52 -1.25 4.70
CA GLY A 20 10.80 -0.56 4.71
C GLY A 20 11.86 -1.27 3.85
N ARG A 21 11.99 -2.59 3.98
CA ARG A 21 12.97 -3.40 3.21
C ARG A 21 12.73 -3.37 1.71
N ILE A 22 11.47 -3.39 1.28
CA ILE A 22 11.15 -3.33 -0.15
C ILE A 22 11.19 -1.90 -0.72
N GLY A 23 11.36 -0.89 0.14
CA GLY A 23 11.33 0.51 -0.23
C GLY A 23 9.93 0.97 -0.68
N TYR A 24 8.89 0.52 0.03
CA TYR A 24 7.49 0.74 -0.34
C TYR A 24 7.17 2.21 -0.64
N GLU A 25 7.59 3.14 0.24
CA GLU A 25 7.37 4.58 0.06
C GLU A 25 7.97 5.12 -1.24
N LYS A 26 9.16 4.62 -1.62
CA LYS A 26 9.82 5.03 -2.87
C LYS A 26 9.03 4.53 -4.07
N LEU A 27 8.59 3.27 -4.05
CA LEU A 27 7.80 2.67 -5.11
C LEU A 27 6.43 3.37 -5.25
N LEU A 28 5.83 3.76 -4.13
CA LEU A 28 4.58 4.50 -4.10
C LEU A 28 4.76 5.90 -4.72
N GLY A 29 5.87 6.60 -4.40
CA GLY A 29 6.20 7.87 -5.05
C GLY A 29 6.38 7.73 -6.57
N GLN A 30 7.10 6.70 -7.02
CA GLN A 30 7.26 6.40 -8.44
C GLN A 30 5.92 6.13 -9.13
N LYS A 31 5.03 5.35 -8.48
CA LYS A 31 3.68 5.14 -8.99
C LYS A 31 2.93 6.47 -9.16
N GLN A 32 2.97 7.33 -8.15
CA GLN A 32 2.27 8.63 -8.20
C GLN A 32 2.79 9.53 -9.33
N GLU A 33 4.10 9.51 -9.61
CA GLU A 33 4.69 10.24 -10.74
C GLU A 33 4.20 9.69 -12.09
N LEU A 34 4.07 8.36 -12.23
CA LEU A 34 3.52 7.76 -13.45
C LEU A 34 2.02 8.01 -13.57
N ASP A 35 1.26 7.94 -12.47
CA ASP A 35 -0.16 8.26 -12.43
C ASP A 35 -0.41 9.70 -12.89
N ALA A 36 0.44 10.65 -12.47
CA ALA A 36 0.37 12.03 -12.91
C ALA A 36 0.65 12.18 -14.42
N GLN A 37 1.68 11.49 -14.93
CA GLN A 37 1.99 11.51 -16.37
C GLN A 37 0.85 10.93 -17.22
N VAL A 38 0.24 9.82 -16.79
CA VAL A 38 -0.88 9.17 -17.48
C VAL A 38 -2.13 10.06 -17.50
N ALA A 39 -2.29 10.93 -16.49
CA ALA A 39 -3.40 11.88 -16.40
C ALA A 39 -3.25 13.12 -17.29
N GLU A 40 -2.07 13.37 -17.87
CA GLU A 40 -1.85 14.51 -18.76
C GLU A 40 -2.70 14.40 -20.04
N PRO A 41 -3.37 15.48 -20.50
CA PRO A 41 -4.24 15.45 -21.68
C PRO A 41 -3.52 15.00 -22.95
N ASP A 42 -2.25 15.34 -23.06
CA ASP A 42 -1.41 15.05 -24.23
C ASP A 42 -0.65 13.73 -24.12
N PHE A 43 -0.84 12.98 -23.02
CA PHE A 43 -0.13 11.72 -22.77
C PHE A 43 -0.27 10.73 -23.93
N TRP A 44 -1.46 10.64 -24.52
CA TRP A 44 -1.77 9.72 -25.60
C TRP A 44 -1.34 10.22 -27.00
N GLN A 45 -0.70 11.40 -27.12
CA GLN A 45 -0.20 11.89 -28.41
C GLN A 45 0.94 11.03 -28.97
N ASP A 46 1.76 10.43 -28.11
CA ASP A 46 2.76 9.43 -28.47
C ASP A 46 2.35 8.07 -27.90
N SER A 47 1.71 7.26 -28.75
CA SER A 47 1.17 5.95 -28.36
C SER A 47 2.26 4.98 -27.88
N ASP A 48 3.48 5.06 -28.43
CA ASP A 48 4.57 4.15 -28.07
C ASP A 48 5.12 4.50 -26.68
N THR A 49 5.26 5.78 -26.38
CA THR A 49 5.67 6.26 -25.05
C THR A 49 4.57 6.03 -24.02
N ALA A 50 3.31 6.33 -24.36
CA ALA A 50 2.16 6.10 -23.50
C ALA A 50 2.05 4.62 -23.09
N GLN A 51 2.19 3.70 -24.05
CA GLN A 51 2.12 2.26 -23.77
C GLN A 51 3.22 1.80 -22.80
N LYS A 52 4.44 2.32 -22.94
CA LYS A 52 5.56 1.98 -22.03
C LYS A 52 5.28 2.46 -20.61
N ILE A 53 4.87 3.72 -20.46
CA ILE A 53 4.57 4.33 -19.16
C ILE A 53 3.38 3.62 -18.49
N SER A 54 2.29 3.37 -19.22
CA SER A 54 1.14 2.63 -18.68
C SER A 54 1.49 1.20 -18.26
N LYS A 55 2.42 0.55 -18.97
CA LYS A 55 2.90 -0.77 -18.57
C LYS A 55 3.71 -0.71 -17.28
N GLU A 56 4.61 0.26 -17.16
CA GLU A 56 5.42 0.45 -15.95
C GLU A 56 4.53 0.78 -14.73
N GLN A 57 3.54 1.65 -14.92
CA GLN A 57 2.51 1.94 -13.92
C GLN A 57 1.77 0.67 -13.49
N ALA A 58 1.27 -0.11 -14.44
CA ALA A 58 0.54 -1.34 -14.14
C ALA A 58 1.40 -2.41 -13.42
N ASP A 59 2.69 -2.49 -13.75
CA ASP A 59 3.62 -3.42 -13.10
C ASP A 59 3.95 -2.96 -11.66
N LEU A 60 4.09 -1.66 -11.42
CA LEU A 60 4.22 -1.10 -10.08
C LEU A 60 2.95 -1.32 -9.26
N ASP A 61 1.77 -1.14 -9.84
CA ASP A 61 0.48 -1.37 -9.17
C ASP A 61 0.35 -2.80 -8.70
N LYS A 62 0.61 -3.77 -9.59
CA LYS A 62 0.59 -5.19 -9.23
C LYS A 62 1.58 -5.52 -8.11
N ARG A 63 2.74 -4.86 -8.11
CA ARG A 63 3.75 -5.05 -7.07
C ARG A 63 3.31 -4.44 -5.73
N LEU A 64 2.67 -3.27 -5.73
CA LEU A 64 2.28 -2.53 -4.53
C LEU A 64 0.96 -3.03 -3.92
N GLN A 65 0.03 -3.53 -4.73
CA GLN A 65 -1.29 -3.97 -4.31
C GLN A 65 -1.29 -4.94 -3.12
N PRO A 66 -0.53 -6.05 -3.09
CA PRO A 66 -0.56 -6.97 -1.94
C PRO A 66 -0.05 -6.33 -0.65
N TRP A 67 0.89 -5.38 -0.74
CA TRP A 67 1.44 -4.68 0.42
C TRP A 67 0.48 -3.63 0.97
N THR A 68 -0.20 -2.91 0.06
CA THR A 68 -1.24 -1.94 0.41
C THR A 68 -2.38 -2.64 1.15
N GLU A 69 -2.83 -3.75 0.58
CA GLU A 69 -3.88 -4.59 1.15
C GLU A 69 -3.49 -5.14 2.53
N LEU A 70 -2.28 -5.71 2.65
CA LEU A 70 -1.78 -6.22 3.91
C LEU A 70 -1.71 -5.13 4.99
N LYS A 71 -1.24 -3.93 4.63
CA LYS A 71 -1.20 -2.80 5.57
C LYS A 71 -2.61 -2.44 6.04
N HIS A 72 -3.57 -2.36 5.12
CA HIS A 72 -4.97 -2.04 5.42
C HIS A 72 -5.59 -3.06 6.37
N GLN A 73 -5.48 -4.36 6.06
CA GLN A 73 -6.05 -5.43 6.88
C GLN A 73 -5.51 -5.45 8.31
N ILE A 74 -4.22 -5.11 8.51
CA ILE A 74 -3.64 -5.02 9.85
C ILE A 74 -4.15 -3.80 10.61
N ASP A 75 -4.29 -2.65 9.94
CA ASP A 75 -4.84 -1.45 10.55
C ASP A 75 -6.32 -1.67 10.96
N GLU A 76 -7.13 -2.32 10.11
CA GLU A 76 -8.52 -2.71 10.42
C GLU A 76 -8.60 -3.70 11.59
N ALA A 77 -7.74 -4.72 11.60
CA ALA A 77 -7.73 -5.70 12.68
C ALA A 77 -7.42 -5.05 14.03
N LEU A 78 -6.49 -4.09 14.07
CA LEU A 78 -6.17 -3.34 15.28
C LEU A 78 -7.31 -2.43 15.73
N GLU A 79 -7.99 -1.77 14.80
CA GLU A 79 -9.18 -0.96 15.10
C GLU A 79 -10.28 -1.83 15.72
N LEU A 80 -10.59 -2.99 15.12
CA LEU A 80 -11.60 -3.92 15.63
C LEU A 80 -11.25 -4.45 17.03
N ILE A 81 -9.98 -4.76 17.30
CA ILE A 81 -9.52 -5.16 18.63
C ILE A 81 -9.73 -4.02 19.64
N GLY A 82 -9.39 -2.79 19.27
CA GLY A 82 -9.56 -1.61 20.12
C GLY A 82 -11.04 -1.34 20.46
N LEU A 83 -11.94 -1.45 19.48
CA LEU A 83 -13.38 -1.30 19.70
C LEU A 83 -13.93 -2.36 20.66
N GLY A 84 -13.44 -3.60 20.56
CA GLY A 84 -13.81 -4.69 21.47
C GLY A 84 -13.38 -4.43 22.92
N ASP A 85 -12.21 -3.83 23.12
CA ASP A 85 -11.70 -3.47 24.45
C ASP A 85 -12.45 -2.28 25.06
N ASP A 86 -12.84 -1.28 24.27
CA ASP A 86 -13.62 -0.15 24.75
C ASP A 86 -15.08 -0.52 25.07
N ALA A 87 -15.66 -1.49 24.37
CA ALA A 87 -17.01 -2.00 24.68
C ALA A 87 -17.08 -2.82 25.98
N MET A 88 -15.94 -3.29 26.51
CA MET A 88 -15.86 -4.05 27.76
C MET A 88 -15.45 -3.23 28.99
N LYS A 89 -15.19 -1.93 28.81
CA LYS A 89 -14.98 -0.97 29.92
C LYS A 89 -16.31 -0.41 30.41
#